data_AF-A0A519LE53-F1
#
_entry.id   AF-A0A519LE53-F1
#
_cell.length_a   1.000
_cell.length_b   1.000
_cell.length_c   1.000
_cell.angle_alpha   90.00
_cell.angle_beta   90.00
_cell.angle_gamma   90.00
#
_symmetry.space_group_name_H-M   'P 1'
#
loop_
_entity.id
_entity.type
_entity.pdbx_description
1 polymer ?
#
loop_
_entity_poly.entity_id
_entity_poly.type
_entity_poly.pdbx_seq_one_letter_code
_entity_poly.pdbx_strand_id
1 'polypeptide(L)'
;MSHGDDDALAAPIEVIDLIIDAAAPEKADAWRRLRDGLSISFHPVEDRKGVTMHARGRRVEFDAKTMAWIWLLGFTAWHAFRLHGPHLFWRVLTGRQIDAALRSNDGGYAAAEGDYEALLYAMRDFHALQVFDLSDDWPAGVPQPQKDKAGFDIEQQAAFDLTMIATAYVLLHEVKHVEFNAAGSRPTRPEEEFACDAFARHFILDDAADYAAEASSAADDVIGKRAAGIAIGIYILYAFTPSGGRAGSAEYPPVAERIEALFPDVRLADDHWFWDFAASLLIALIVSQDRSATIPELDGAPLAHALVQMLRGS
;
A
#
# COMPACT_ATOMS: atom_id res chain seq x y z
N MET A 1 2.56 -34.79 -21.79
CA MET A 1 3.70 -34.49 -20.90
C MET A 1 3.11 -33.69 -19.74
N SER A 2 2.97 -34.36 -18.59
CA SER A 2 2.42 -33.80 -17.36
C SER A 2 3.51 -32.93 -16.72
N HIS A 3 3.37 -31.61 -16.77
CA HIS A 3 4.23 -30.73 -15.98
C HIS A 3 3.88 -30.92 -14.50
N GLY A 4 4.88 -31.27 -13.69
CA GLY A 4 4.77 -31.42 -12.25
C GLY A 4 4.66 -30.06 -11.57
N ASP A 5 3.42 -29.60 -11.39
CA ASP A 5 3.04 -28.31 -10.77
C ASP A 5 2.45 -28.51 -9.35
N ASP A 6 2.78 -29.61 -8.66
CA ASP A 6 2.05 -30.06 -7.46
C ASP A 6 2.83 -30.06 -6.12
N ASP A 7 4.06 -29.54 -6.07
CA ASP A 7 4.87 -29.57 -4.82
C ASP A 7 5.17 -28.19 -4.21
N ALA A 8 4.46 -27.12 -4.60
CA ALA A 8 4.50 -25.87 -3.82
C ALA A 8 3.77 -26.11 -2.49
N LEU A 9 4.52 -26.14 -1.38
CA LEU A 9 3.97 -26.25 -0.03
C LEU A 9 3.10 -25.03 0.24
N ALA A 10 1.81 -25.22 0.51
CA ALA A 10 0.91 -24.12 0.85
C ALA A 10 1.47 -23.32 2.03
N ALA A 11 1.34 -21.98 1.98
CA ALA A 11 1.66 -21.14 3.12
C ALA A 11 0.75 -21.52 4.29
N PRO A 12 1.21 -21.41 5.55
CA PRO A 12 0.35 -21.57 6.70
C PRO A 12 -0.82 -20.58 6.56
N ILE A 13 -2.02 -21.12 6.35
CA ILE A 13 -3.22 -20.30 6.12
C ILE A 13 -3.51 -19.40 7.31
N GLU A 14 -3.05 -19.80 8.50
CA GLU A 14 -3.14 -19.06 9.75
C GLU A 14 -2.45 -17.70 9.66
N VAL A 15 -1.38 -17.57 8.87
CA VAL A 15 -0.69 -16.29 8.67
C VAL A 15 -1.54 -15.38 7.79
N ILE A 16 -2.14 -15.90 6.73
CA ILE A 16 -3.02 -15.12 5.85
C ILE A 16 -4.26 -14.65 6.62
N ASP A 17 -4.88 -15.55 7.39
CA ASP A 17 -6.01 -15.23 8.25
C ASP A 17 -5.64 -14.14 9.25
N LEU A 18 -4.46 -14.23 9.89
CA LEU A 18 -4.00 -13.19 10.81
C LEU A 18 -3.89 -11.81 10.14
N ILE A 19 -3.39 -11.75 8.90
CA ILE A 19 -3.24 -10.49 8.15
C ILE A 19 -4.60 -9.89 7.80
N ILE A 20 -5.53 -10.69 7.27
CA ILE A 20 -6.86 -10.22 6.88
C ILE A 20 -7.68 -9.85 8.11
N ASP A 21 -7.67 -10.68 9.15
CA ASP A 21 -8.38 -10.44 10.41
C ASP A 21 -7.83 -9.19 11.13
N ALA A 22 -6.52 -8.91 11.04
CA ALA A 22 -5.96 -7.69 11.62
C ALA A 22 -6.40 -6.42 10.87
N ALA A 23 -6.68 -6.51 9.56
CA ALA A 23 -7.11 -5.37 8.75
C ALA A 23 -8.62 -5.09 8.90
N ALA A 24 -9.45 -6.13 8.97
CA ALA A 24 -10.91 -6.05 9.08
C ALA A 24 -11.46 -7.17 10.00
N PRO A 25 -11.23 -7.09 11.33
CA PRO A 25 -11.58 -8.16 12.27
C PRO A 25 -13.07 -8.52 12.29
N GLU A 26 -13.95 -7.53 12.08
CA GLU A 26 -15.38 -7.72 11.96
C GLU A 26 -15.79 -8.58 10.75
N LYS A 27 -14.91 -8.74 9.76
CA LYS A 27 -15.13 -9.56 8.57
C LYS A 27 -14.41 -10.90 8.59
N ALA A 28 -13.83 -11.31 9.70
CA ALA A 28 -13.11 -12.58 9.83
C ALA A 28 -13.95 -13.80 9.39
N ASP A 29 -15.24 -13.84 9.77
CA ASP A 29 -16.13 -14.92 9.34
C ASP A 29 -16.54 -14.83 7.87
N ALA A 30 -16.68 -13.61 7.34
CA ALA A 30 -16.95 -13.39 5.92
C ALA A 30 -15.76 -13.82 5.07
N TRP A 31 -14.53 -13.51 5.52
CA TRP A 31 -13.28 -13.96 4.93
C TRP A 31 -13.22 -15.49 4.84
N ARG A 32 -13.41 -16.19 5.96
CA ARG A 32 -13.37 -17.66 6.00
C ARG A 32 -14.42 -18.28 5.08
N ARG A 33 -15.66 -17.77 5.10
CA ARG A 33 -16.74 -18.24 4.19
C ARG A 33 -16.36 -18.06 2.72
N LEU A 34 -15.80 -16.91 2.36
CA LEU A 34 -15.36 -16.63 0.99
C LEU A 34 -14.26 -17.60 0.56
N ARG A 35 -13.19 -17.68 1.36
CA ARG A 35 -12.04 -18.54 1.13
C ARG A 35 -12.46 -20.01 0.98
N ASP A 36 -13.23 -20.52 1.92
CA ASP A 36 -13.64 -21.92 1.94
C ASP A 36 -14.63 -22.22 0.80
N GLY A 37 -15.58 -21.31 0.54
CA GLY A 37 -16.56 -21.44 -0.53
C GLY A 37 -15.95 -21.50 -1.93
N LEU A 38 -14.83 -20.81 -2.15
CA LEU A 38 -14.08 -20.84 -3.40
C LEU A 38 -12.90 -21.82 -3.39
N SER A 39 -12.62 -22.45 -2.25
CA SER A 39 -11.44 -23.30 -2.02
C SER A 39 -10.13 -22.58 -2.38
N ILE A 40 -10.01 -21.32 -1.94
CA ILE A 40 -8.82 -20.50 -2.19
C ILE A 40 -7.64 -21.07 -1.41
N SER A 41 -6.49 -21.17 -2.04
CA SER A 41 -5.24 -21.61 -1.41
C SER A 41 -4.09 -20.66 -1.71
N PHE A 42 -3.15 -20.57 -0.78
CA PHE A 42 -2.03 -19.63 -0.83
C PHE A 42 -0.72 -20.43 -0.94
N HIS A 43 0.09 -20.12 -1.94
CA HIS A 43 1.25 -20.92 -2.33
C HIS A 43 2.51 -20.07 -2.40
N PRO A 44 3.42 -20.18 -1.43
CA PRO A 44 4.76 -19.65 -1.56
C PRO A 44 5.47 -20.40 -2.69
N VAL A 45 6.04 -19.65 -3.62
CA VAL A 45 6.84 -20.16 -4.72
C VAL A 45 8.27 -19.63 -4.63
N GLU A 46 9.18 -20.24 -5.39
CA GLU A 46 10.55 -19.77 -5.46
C GLU A 46 10.65 -18.35 -6.01
N ASP A 47 11.55 -17.58 -5.40
CA ASP A 47 11.90 -16.23 -5.83
C ASP A 47 12.32 -16.21 -7.31
N ARG A 48 11.88 -15.16 -8.00
CA ARG A 48 12.22 -14.92 -9.40
C ARG A 48 12.31 -13.44 -9.69
N LYS A 49 12.89 -13.08 -10.83
CA LYS A 49 12.90 -11.69 -11.31
C LYS A 49 11.48 -11.13 -11.43
N GLY A 50 11.36 -9.84 -11.15
CA GLY A 50 10.07 -9.14 -11.10
C GLY A 50 9.36 -9.34 -9.76
N VAL A 51 8.04 -9.10 -9.81
CA VAL A 51 7.11 -9.24 -8.70
C VAL A 51 6.36 -10.55 -8.86
N THR A 52 6.23 -11.30 -7.77
CA THR A 52 5.43 -12.53 -7.69
C THR A 52 4.37 -12.36 -6.61
N MET A 53 3.19 -11.95 -7.05
CA MET A 53 1.95 -11.92 -6.28
C MET A 53 0.85 -11.96 -7.34
N HIS A 54 0.25 -13.13 -7.56
CA HIS A 54 -0.76 -13.27 -8.62
C HIS A 54 -1.69 -14.46 -8.39
N ALA A 55 -2.92 -14.34 -8.87
CA ALA A 55 -3.88 -15.44 -8.89
C ALA A 55 -3.70 -16.38 -10.09
N ARG A 56 -3.61 -17.69 -9.82
CA ARG A 56 -3.60 -18.78 -10.82
C ARG A 56 -4.70 -19.80 -10.51
N GLY A 57 -5.82 -19.72 -11.24
CA GLY A 57 -6.99 -20.55 -10.97
C GLY A 57 -7.57 -20.22 -9.59
N ARG A 58 -7.52 -21.17 -8.65
CA ARG A 58 -7.95 -21.01 -7.25
C ARG A 58 -6.81 -20.76 -6.26
N ARG A 59 -5.61 -20.49 -6.78
CA ARG A 59 -4.39 -20.30 -6.00
C ARG A 59 -3.97 -18.84 -6.06
N VAL A 60 -3.48 -18.29 -4.96
CA VAL A 60 -2.68 -17.06 -4.93
C VAL A 60 -1.23 -17.49 -4.73
N GLU A 61 -0.37 -17.19 -5.70
CA GLU A 61 1.05 -17.52 -5.67
C GLU A 61 1.87 -16.27 -5.34
N PHE A 62 2.80 -16.38 -4.40
CA PHE A 62 3.70 -15.29 -4.01
C PHE A 62 5.09 -15.78 -3.64
N ASP A 63 6.10 -14.93 -3.73
CA ASP A 63 7.47 -15.27 -3.31
C ASP A 63 7.94 -14.44 -2.10
N ALA A 64 8.99 -14.92 -1.41
CA ALA A 64 9.48 -14.29 -0.20
C ALA A 64 10.04 -12.89 -0.49
N LYS A 65 10.71 -12.72 -1.64
CA LYS A 65 11.21 -11.43 -2.11
C LYS A 65 10.10 -10.39 -2.26
N THR A 66 8.97 -10.74 -2.86
CA THR A 66 7.85 -9.81 -3.07
C THR A 66 7.26 -9.40 -1.74
N MET A 67 7.10 -10.34 -0.80
CA MET A 67 6.65 -10.02 0.56
C MET A 67 7.64 -9.12 1.31
N ALA A 68 8.94 -9.34 1.17
CA ALA A 68 9.97 -8.45 1.73
C ALA A 68 9.91 -7.06 1.09
N TRP A 69 9.66 -6.98 -0.21
CA TRP A 69 9.55 -5.70 -0.91
C TRP A 69 8.30 -4.92 -0.49
N ILE A 70 7.15 -5.58 -0.33
CA ILE A 70 5.93 -5.00 0.27
C ILE A 70 6.26 -4.39 1.64
N TRP A 71 6.97 -5.13 2.49
CA TRP A 71 7.37 -4.68 3.81
C TRP A 71 8.25 -3.42 3.76
N LEU A 72 9.32 -3.45 2.96
CA LEU A 72 10.25 -2.33 2.82
C LEU A 72 9.55 -1.08 2.25
N LEU A 73 8.67 -1.25 1.26
CA LEU A 73 7.88 -0.16 0.69
C LEU A 73 6.88 0.41 1.69
N GLY A 74 6.25 -0.42 2.52
CA GLY A 74 5.35 0.01 3.58
C GLY A 74 6.04 0.90 4.62
N PHE A 75 7.22 0.50 5.09
CA PHE A 75 8.04 1.36 5.96
C PHE A 75 8.55 2.60 5.22
N THR A 76 8.92 2.50 3.95
CA THR A 76 9.36 3.65 3.15
C THR A 76 8.25 4.67 2.94
N ALA A 77 6.98 4.23 2.82
CA ALA A 77 5.82 5.11 2.79
C ALA A 77 5.68 5.91 4.11
N TRP A 78 6.00 5.31 5.26
CA TRP A 78 6.09 6.04 6.53
C TRP A 78 7.20 7.10 6.51
N HIS A 79 8.37 6.79 5.94
CA HIS A 79 9.45 7.78 5.77
C HIS A 79 9.05 8.93 4.83
N ALA A 80 8.26 8.68 3.79
CA ALA A 80 7.69 9.74 2.96
C ALA A 80 6.75 10.65 3.77
N PHE A 81 5.92 10.08 4.65
CA PHE A 81 5.11 10.86 5.59
C PHE A 81 5.96 11.67 6.58
N ARG A 82 7.01 11.08 7.16
CA ARG A 82 7.94 11.81 8.04
C ARG A 82 8.65 12.97 7.33
N LEU A 83 8.97 12.81 6.06
CA LEU A 83 9.62 13.84 5.24
C LEU A 83 8.67 15.01 4.92
N HIS A 84 7.45 14.73 4.46
CA HIS A 84 6.54 15.74 3.92
C HIS A 84 5.45 16.19 4.91
N GLY A 85 4.98 15.29 5.77
CA GLY A 85 3.89 15.52 6.72
C GLY A 85 4.09 16.73 7.65
N PRO A 86 5.28 16.93 8.27
CA PRO A 86 5.53 18.11 9.10
C PRO A 86 5.33 19.43 8.36
N HIS A 87 5.66 19.47 7.07
CA HIS A 87 5.52 20.66 6.24
C HIS A 87 4.05 20.96 5.91
N LEU A 88 3.25 19.92 5.68
CA LEU A 88 1.80 20.03 5.48
C LEU A 88 1.13 20.53 6.76
N PHE A 89 1.47 19.95 7.91
CA PHE A 89 0.96 20.39 9.20
C PHE A 89 1.36 21.85 9.53
N TRP A 90 2.62 22.20 9.29
CA TRP A 90 3.11 23.57 9.49
C TRP A 90 2.37 24.59 8.62
N ARG A 91 2.03 24.21 7.40
CA ARG A 91 1.27 25.03 6.48
C ARG A 91 -0.14 25.29 6.99
N VAL A 92 -0.84 24.27 7.49
CA VAL A 92 -2.15 24.45 8.14
C VAL A 92 -2.06 25.44 9.32
N LEU A 93 -1.00 25.36 10.12
CA LEU A 93 -0.82 26.24 11.28
C LEU A 93 -0.46 27.69 10.93
N THR A 94 0.26 27.93 9.83
CA THR A 94 0.88 29.23 9.55
C THR A 94 0.40 29.92 8.27
N GLY A 95 -0.32 29.20 7.40
CA GLY A 95 -0.68 29.65 6.06
C GLY A 95 0.52 29.87 5.13
N ARG A 96 1.71 29.38 5.50
CA ARG A 96 2.95 29.56 4.70
C ARG A 96 3.15 28.40 3.74
N GLN A 97 3.75 28.69 2.59
CA GLN A 97 4.02 27.71 1.55
C GLN A 97 5.15 26.73 1.91
N ILE A 98 5.07 25.53 1.32
CA ILE A 98 6.16 24.55 1.34
C ILE A 98 7.13 24.87 0.21
N ASP A 99 7.93 25.91 0.41
CA ASP A 99 8.94 26.34 -0.55
C ASP A 99 10.34 25.83 -0.17
N ALA A 100 11.31 26.10 -1.05
CA ALA A 100 12.71 25.75 -0.80
C ALA A 100 13.28 26.44 0.46
N ALA A 101 12.77 27.61 0.82
CA ALA A 101 13.21 28.35 2.01
C ALA A 101 12.74 27.67 3.30
N LEU A 102 11.49 27.17 3.35
CA LEU A 102 10.98 26.41 4.48
C LEU A 102 11.81 25.13 4.68
N ARG A 103 12.02 24.36 3.60
CA ARG A 103 12.83 23.13 3.64
C ARG A 103 14.28 23.39 4.08
N SER A 104 14.88 24.48 3.61
CA SER A 104 16.25 24.85 3.99
C SER A 104 16.37 25.31 5.45
N ASN A 105 15.29 25.81 6.03
CA ASN A 105 15.25 26.27 7.43
C ASN A 105 14.82 25.16 8.41
N ASP A 106 14.30 24.04 7.92
CA ASP A 106 14.02 22.86 8.72
C ASP A 106 15.32 22.06 8.93
N GLY A 107 15.85 22.12 10.15
CA GLY A 107 17.06 21.40 10.54
C GLY A 107 16.91 19.86 10.51
N GLY A 108 15.69 19.33 10.49
CA GLY A 108 15.39 17.90 10.37
C GLY A 108 15.18 17.43 8.93
N TYR A 109 14.86 18.33 8.00
CA TYR A 109 14.49 17.96 6.62
C TYR A 109 15.59 17.19 5.90
N ALA A 110 16.83 17.68 5.93
CA ALA A 110 17.95 17.05 5.25
C ALA A 110 18.23 15.63 5.78
N ALA A 111 18.04 15.39 7.08
CA ALA A 111 18.18 14.06 7.66
C ALA A 111 17.02 13.14 7.23
N ALA A 112 15.78 13.61 7.29
CA ALA A 112 14.61 12.84 6.85
C ALA A 112 14.66 12.53 5.34
N GLU A 113 15.15 13.46 4.52
CA GLU A 113 15.35 13.28 3.08
C GLU A 113 16.43 12.22 2.84
N GLY A 114 17.56 12.31 3.54
CA GLY A 114 18.63 11.31 3.47
C GLY A 114 18.16 9.90 3.87
N ASP A 115 17.39 9.78 4.95
CA ASP A 115 16.81 8.51 5.40
C ASP A 115 15.90 7.92 4.30
N TYR A 116 15.00 8.74 3.73
CA TYR A 116 14.08 8.32 2.68
C TYR A 116 14.81 7.91 1.38
N GLU A 117 15.78 8.71 0.94
CA GLU A 117 16.59 8.42 -0.26
C GLU A 117 17.43 7.15 -0.10
N ALA A 118 17.96 6.89 1.10
CA ALA A 118 18.71 5.67 1.39
C ALA A 118 17.84 4.41 1.22
N LEU A 119 16.58 4.46 1.64
CA LEU A 119 15.65 3.34 1.45
C LEU A 119 15.28 3.14 -0.02
N LEU A 120 15.01 4.22 -0.75
CA LEU A 120 14.77 4.14 -2.20
C LEU A 120 15.98 3.56 -2.95
N TYR A 121 17.19 3.95 -2.54
CA TYR A 121 18.42 3.42 -3.12
C TYR A 121 18.56 1.92 -2.86
N ALA A 122 18.32 1.47 -1.63
CA ALA A 122 18.40 0.06 -1.26
C ALA A 122 17.41 -0.81 -2.05
N MET A 123 16.26 -0.26 -2.45
CA MET A 123 15.23 -0.96 -3.22
C MET A 123 15.31 -0.76 -4.75
N ARG A 124 16.24 0.05 -5.26
CA ARG A 124 16.24 0.43 -6.69
C ARG A 124 16.26 -0.76 -7.64
N ASP A 125 17.06 -1.77 -7.30
CA ASP A 125 17.34 -2.92 -8.16
C ASP A 125 16.58 -4.19 -7.72
N PHE A 126 15.62 -4.07 -6.77
CA PHE A 126 14.86 -5.21 -6.21
C PHE A 126 14.13 -6.03 -7.28
N HIS A 127 13.56 -5.35 -8.28
CA HIS A 127 12.87 -5.99 -9.41
C HIS A 127 13.81 -6.90 -10.23
N ALA A 128 15.11 -6.60 -10.26
CA ALA A 128 16.12 -7.34 -11.02
C ALA A 128 16.72 -8.53 -10.25
N LEU A 129 16.50 -8.60 -8.93
CA LEU A 129 16.99 -9.69 -8.09
C LEU A 129 16.32 -11.02 -8.46
N GLN A 130 17.14 -12.06 -8.56
CA GLN A 130 16.68 -13.43 -8.81
C GLN A 130 16.24 -14.13 -7.53
N VAL A 131 16.99 -13.91 -6.44
CA VAL A 131 16.76 -14.46 -5.10
C VAL A 131 16.99 -13.32 -4.11
N PHE A 132 16.22 -13.29 -3.03
CA PHE A 132 16.44 -12.36 -1.94
C PHE A 132 16.60 -13.12 -0.62
N ASP A 133 17.70 -12.86 0.08
CA ASP A 133 17.95 -13.40 1.42
C ASP A 133 17.67 -12.30 2.45
N LEU A 134 16.78 -12.58 3.40
CA LEU A 134 16.44 -11.66 4.49
C LEU A 134 17.62 -11.36 5.44
N SER A 135 18.67 -12.19 5.42
CA SER A 135 19.81 -12.10 6.32
C SER A 135 20.97 -11.24 5.81
N ASP A 136 21.00 -10.92 4.51
CA ASP A 136 22.03 -10.08 3.89
C ASP A 136 21.45 -8.69 3.53
N ASP A 137 22.20 -7.61 3.84
CA ASP A 137 21.94 -6.23 3.37
C ASP A 137 20.56 -5.62 3.70
N TRP A 138 19.98 -5.94 4.86
CA TRP A 138 18.72 -5.31 5.30
C TRP A 138 18.90 -3.79 5.57
N PRO A 139 18.04 -2.91 5.01
CA PRO A 139 18.20 -1.46 5.15
C PRO A 139 18.16 -0.98 6.61
N ALA A 140 19.09 -0.11 6.98
CA ALA A 140 19.11 0.51 8.30
C ALA A 140 17.82 1.34 8.52
N GLY A 141 17.31 1.32 9.75
CA GLY A 141 16.11 2.06 10.13
C GLY A 141 14.79 1.34 9.85
N VAL A 142 14.79 0.27 9.06
CA VAL A 142 13.61 -0.59 8.86
C VAL A 142 13.79 -1.87 9.67
N PRO A 143 12.86 -2.24 10.57
CA PRO A 143 12.93 -3.53 11.24
C PRO A 143 12.72 -4.68 10.24
N GLN A 144 13.32 -5.84 10.52
CA GLN A 144 13.06 -7.05 9.73
C GLN A 144 11.60 -7.51 9.91
N PRO A 145 11.02 -8.24 8.93
CA PRO A 145 9.67 -8.78 9.04
C PRO A 145 9.55 -9.68 10.26
N GLN A 146 8.55 -9.41 11.09
CA GLN A 146 8.27 -10.18 12.30
C GLN A 146 6.77 -10.25 12.56
N LYS A 147 6.36 -11.23 13.36
CA LYS A 147 4.94 -11.58 13.60
C LYS A 147 4.19 -10.56 14.46
N ASP A 148 4.90 -9.77 15.25
CA ASP A 148 4.32 -8.86 16.24
C ASP A 148 5.15 -7.58 16.34
N LYS A 149 4.70 -6.65 17.20
CA LYS A 149 5.32 -5.34 17.39
C LYS A 149 6.43 -5.33 18.44
N ALA A 150 6.87 -6.49 18.93
CA ALA A 150 7.85 -6.53 20.01
C ALA A 150 9.15 -5.81 19.60
N GLY A 151 9.60 -4.89 20.45
CA GLY A 151 10.81 -4.10 20.20
C GLY A 151 10.63 -2.90 19.27
N PHE A 152 9.44 -2.65 18.72
CA PHE A 152 9.18 -1.49 17.86
C PHE A 152 8.89 -0.23 18.69
N ASP A 153 9.48 0.89 18.29
CA ASP A 153 9.06 2.20 18.76
C ASP A 153 7.68 2.59 18.21
N ILE A 154 7.14 3.75 18.61
CA ILE A 154 5.78 4.15 18.22
C ILE A 154 5.63 4.40 16.72
N GLU A 155 6.66 4.92 16.06
CA GLU A 155 6.65 5.17 14.61
C GLU A 155 6.72 3.85 13.85
N GLN A 156 7.57 2.92 14.28
CA GLN A 156 7.68 1.58 13.73
C GLN A 156 6.39 0.78 13.94
N GLN A 157 5.70 0.95 15.07
CA GLN A 157 4.39 0.33 15.30
C GLN A 157 3.31 0.87 14.36
N ALA A 158 3.33 2.18 14.07
CA ALA A 158 2.42 2.79 13.12
C ALA A 158 2.71 2.31 11.69
N ALA A 159 3.98 2.34 11.27
CA ALA A 159 4.42 1.82 9.98
C ALA A 159 4.06 0.33 9.81
N PHE A 160 4.27 -0.49 10.84
CA PHE A 160 3.87 -1.89 10.87
C PHE A 160 2.36 -2.05 10.63
N ASP A 161 1.53 -1.35 11.39
CA ASP A 161 0.07 -1.47 11.25
C ASP A 161 -0.43 -1.12 9.86
N LEU A 162 0.07 -0.01 9.29
CA LEU A 162 -0.32 0.41 7.96
C LEU A 162 0.21 -0.56 6.89
N THR A 163 1.42 -1.10 7.07
CA THR A 163 2.01 -2.12 6.18
C THR A 163 1.20 -3.41 6.22
N MET A 164 0.68 -3.81 7.37
CA MET A 164 -0.16 -5.01 7.48
C MET A 164 -1.49 -4.82 6.76
N ILE A 165 -2.13 -3.65 6.89
CA ILE A 165 -3.34 -3.31 6.15
C ILE A 165 -3.07 -3.25 4.63
N ALA A 166 -1.93 -2.68 4.22
CA ALA A 166 -1.50 -2.65 2.82
C ALA A 166 -1.29 -4.06 2.25
N THR A 167 -0.70 -4.95 3.05
CA THR A 167 -0.52 -6.36 2.68
C THR A 167 -1.86 -7.07 2.53
N ALA A 168 -2.80 -6.85 3.47
CA ALA A 168 -4.15 -7.38 3.38
C ALA A 168 -4.86 -6.90 2.11
N TYR A 169 -4.71 -5.62 1.77
CA TYR A 169 -5.25 -5.03 0.55
C TYR A 169 -4.75 -5.74 -0.72
N VAL A 170 -3.43 -5.94 -0.83
CA VAL A 170 -2.81 -6.63 -1.98
C VAL A 170 -3.27 -8.10 -2.06
N LEU A 171 -3.38 -8.80 -0.93
CA LEU A 171 -3.88 -10.17 -0.91
C LEU A 171 -5.36 -10.26 -1.32
N LEU A 172 -6.20 -9.35 -0.83
CA LEU A 172 -7.62 -9.30 -1.19
C LEU A 172 -7.83 -8.94 -2.68
N HIS A 173 -6.95 -8.11 -3.24
CA HIS A 173 -6.92 -7.83 -4.67
C HIS A 173 -6.74 -9.15 -5.47
N GLU A 174 -5.76 -9.97 -5.10
CA GLU A 174 -5.55 -11.28 -5.75
C GLU A 174 -6.69 -12.27 -5.52
N VAL A 175 -7.32 -12.24 -4.34
CA VAL A 175 -8.53 -13.03 -4.07
C VAL A 175 -9.64 -12.69 -5.06
N LYS A 176 -9.79 -11.42 -5.44
CA LYS A 176 -10.80 -11.05 -6.44
C LYS A 176 -10.46 -11.58 -7.84
N HIS A 177 -9.19 -11.66 -8.21
CA HIS A 177 -8.80 -12.37 -9.43
C HIS A 177 -9.14 -13.87 -9.35
N VAL A 178 -9.03 -14.51 -8.18
CA VAL A 178 -9.48 -15.90 -7.97
C VAL A 178 -10.99 -16.04 -8.16
N GLU A 179 -11.79 -15.10 -7.64
CA GLU A 179 -13.24 -15.08 -7.90
C GLU A 179 -13.55 -15.03 -9.41
N PHE A 180 -12.89 -14.13 -10.14
CA PHE A 180 -13.06 -14.02 -11.59
C PHE A 180 -12.61 -15.28 -12.33
N ASN A 181 -11.49 -15.89 -11.93
CA ASN A 181 -11.05 -17.19 -12.43
C ASN A 181 -12.12 -18.27 -12.24
N ALA A 182 -12.72 -18.33 -11.05
CA ALA A 182 -13.71 -19.35 -10.71
C ALA A 182 -15.06 -19.16 -11.43
N ALA A 183 -15.47 -17.90 -11.64
CA ALA A 183 -16.71 -17.56 -12.33
C ALA A 183 -16.63 -17.73 -13.86
N GLY A 184 -15.42 -17.65 -14.44
CA GLY A 184 -15.22 -17.73 -15.89
C GLY A 184 -15.76 -16.51 -16.67
N SER A 185 -16.12 -15.43 -15.98
CA SER A 185 -16.72 -14.21 -16.52
C SER A 185 -15.84 -12.99 -16.26
N ARG A 186 -14.59 -13.06 -16.74
CA ARG A 186 -13.62 -11.96 -16.60
C ARG A 186 -14.01 -10.75 -17.45
N PRO A 187 -14.01 -9.53 -16.89
CA PRO A 187 -14.12 -8.30 -17.68
C PRO A 187 -12.81 -8.03 -18.45
N THR A 188 -12.69 -6.86 -19.08
CA THR A 188 -11.39 -6.46 -19.66
C THR A 188 -10.35 -6.27 -18.55
N ARG A 189 -9.05 -6.34 -18.88
CA ARG A 189 -7.98 -6.26 -17.87
C ARG A 189 -8.06 -4.99 -17.00
N PRO A 190 -8.19 -3.77 -17.55
CA PRO A 190 -8.32 -2.57 -16.71
C PRO A 190 -9.58 -2.59 -15.81
N GLU A 191 -10.71 -3.07 -16.32
CA GLU A 191 -11.93 -3.23 -15.52
C GLU A 191 -11.78 -4.28 -14.41
N GLU A 192 -11.04 -5.36 -14.68
CA GLU A 192 -10.71 -6.40 -13.71
C GLU A 192 -9.90 -5.81 -12.55
N GLU A 193 -8.84 -5.04 -12.85
CA GLU A 193 -7.99 -4.38 -11.85
C GLU A 193 -8.80 -3.42 -10.96
N PHE A 194 -9.65 -2.57 -11.55
CA PHE A 194 -10.52 -1.68 -10.77
C PHE A 194 -11.53 -2.44 -9.91
N ALA A 195 -12.06 -3.56 -10.40
CA ALA A 195 -12.97 -4.39 -9.62
C ALA A 195 -12.24 -5.13 -8.48
N CYS A 196 -10.98 -5.52 -8.68
CA CYS A 196 -10.13 -6.11 -7.64
C CYS A 196 -9.77 -5.08 -6.56
N ASP A 197 -9.40 -3.87 -6.96
CA ASP A 197 -9.22 -2.75 -6.04
C ASP A 197 -10.49 -2.45 -5.26
N ALA A 198 -11.62 -2.26 -5.95
CA ALA A 198 -12.89 -1.97 -5.29
C ALA A 198 -13.27 -3.06 -4.28
N PHE A 199 -13.14 -4.34 -4.65
CA PHE A 199 -13.37 -5.43 -3.72
C PHE A 199 -12.50 -5.33 -2.46
N ALA A 200 -11.19 -5.15 -2.62
CA ALA A 200 -10.27 -5.06 -1.48
C ALA A 200 -10.56 -3.83 -0.59
N ARG A 201 -10.87 -2.68 -1.19
CA ARG A 201 -11.23 -1.45 -0.47
C ARG A 201 -12.52 -1.64 0.33
N HIS A 202 -13.57 -2.14 -0.29
CA HIS A 202 -14.85 -2.40 0.36
C HIS A 202 -14.74 -3.47 1.45
N PHE A 203 -13.94 -4.51 1.21
CA PHE A 203 -13.67 -5.51 2.24
C PHE A 203 -13.04 -4.87 3.48
N ILE A 204 -12.07 -3.96 3.32
CA ILE A 204 -11.40 -3.31 4.45
C ILE A 204 -12.23 -2.17 5.07
N LEU A 205 -12.97 -1.39 4.28
CA LEU A 205 -13.61 -0.15 4.73
C LEU A 205 -15.09 -0.29 5.11
N ASP A 206 -15.85 -1.15 4.43
CA ASP A 206 -17.27 -1.29 4.78
C ASP A 206 -17.37 -1.86 6.21
N ASP A 207 -18.38 -1.42 6.96
CA ASP A 207 -18.60 -1.77 8.37
C ASP A 207 -17.54 -1.26 9.37
N ALA A 208 -16.52 -0.52 8.93
CA ALA A 208 -15.48 0.04 9.80
C ALA A 208 -16.05 0.95 10.90
N ALA A 209 -17.11 1.70 10.60
CA ALA A 209 -17.79 2.55 11.58
C ALA A 209 -18.54 1.73 12.64
N ASP A 210 -19.16 0.63 12.25
CA ASP A 210 -19.87 -0.27 13.16
C ASP A 210 -18.87 -1.00 14.06
N TYR A 211 -17.77 -1.49 13.48
CA TYR A 211 -16.65 -2.03 14.25
C TYR A 211 -16.08 -1.01 15.25
N ALA A 212 -15.88 0.25 14.83
CA ALA A 212 -15.38 1.29 15.73
C ALA A 212 -16.32 1.51 16.92
N ALA A 213 -17.64 1.51 16.69
CA ALA A 213 -18.64 1.61 17.75
C ALA A 213 -18.56 0.42 18.72
N GLU A 214 -18.46 -0.81 18.23
CA GLU A 214 -18.31 -2.02 19.07
C GLU A 214 -16.99 -2.00 19.87
N ALA A 215 -15.90 -1.56 19.25
CA ALA A 215 -14.59 -1.44 19.85
C ALA A 215 -14.42 -0.19 20.73
N SER A 216 -15.47 0.61 20.93
CA SER A 216 -15.44 1.88 21.69
C SER A 216 -14.32 2.84 21.22
N SER A 217 -14.07 2.85 19.91
CA SER A 217 -13.07 3.69 19.23
C SER A 217 -13.77 4.76 18.36
N ALA A 218 -13.07 5.84 18.02
CA ALA A 218 -13.61 6.83 17.09
C ALA A 218 -13.67 6.24 15.66
N ALA A 219 -14.80 6.38 14.99
CA ALA A 219 -14.99 5.86 13.63
C ALA A 219 -13.98 6.47 12.64
N ASP A 220 -13.76 7.77 12.72
CA ASP A 220 -12.85 8.51 11.84
C ASP A 220 -11.40 8.01 11.99
N ASP A 221 -10.96 7.67 13.20
CA ASP A 221 -9.62 7.12 13.44
C ASP A 221 -9.44 5.73 12.80
N VAL A 222 -10.46 4.86 12.93
CA VAL A 222 -10.44 3.53 12.32
C VAL A 222 -10.45 3.63 10.80
N ILE A 223 -11.36 4.43 10.24
CA ILE A 223 -11.49 4.65 8.80
C ILE A 223 -10.21 5.27 8.25
N GLY A 224 -9.68 6.31 8.90
CA GLY A 224 -8.44 6.98 8.50
C GLY A 224 -7.24 6.05 8.51
N LYS A 225 -7.09 5.22 9.55
CA LYS A 225 -6.03 4.21 9.62
C LYS A 225 -6.12 3.19 8.48
N ARG A 226 -7.32 2.66 8.24
CA ARG A 226 -7.56 1.69 7.16
C ARG A 226 -7.34 2.29 5.78
N ALA A 227 -7.85 3.50 5.55
CA ALA A 227 -7.64 4.24 4.31
C ALA A 227 -6.14 4.54 4.06
N ALA A 228 -5.39 4.91 5.11
CA ALA A 228 -3.94 5.11 5.02
C ALA A 228 -3.20 3.82 4.61
N GLY A 229 -3.56 2.69 5.21
CA GLY A 229 -3.00 1.39 4.82
C GLY A 229 -3.33 1.01 3.36
N ILE A 230 -4.55 1.28 2.90
CA ILE A 230 -4.93 1.08 1.49
C ILE A 230 -4.12 2.02 0.57
N ALA A 231 -3.92 3.28 0.96
CA ALA A 231 -3.11 4.23 0.19
C ALA A 231 -1.65 3.73 0.04
N ILE A 232 -1.07 3.12 1.09
CA ILE A 232 0.22 2.43 0.99
C ILE A 232 0.13 1.24 0.03
N GLY A 233 -0.94 0.44 0.08
CA GLY A 233 -1.17 -0.65 -0.87
C GLY A 233 -1.14 -0.19 -2.32
N ILE A 234 -1.82 0.91 -2.64
CA ILE A 234 -1.80 1.50 -3.99
C ILE A 234 -0.40 2.06 -4.34
N TYR A 235 0.29 2.67 -3.38
CA TYR A 235 1.69 3.11 -3.54
C TYR A 235 2.63 1.94 -3.84
N ILE A 236 2.45 0.78 -3.20
CA ILE A 236 3.20 -0.44 -3.48
C ILE A 236 2.94 -0.93 -4.91
N LEU A 237 1.68 -0.95 -5.34
CA LEU A 237 1.32 -1.34 -6.71
C LEU A 237 1.93 -0.37 -7.75
N TYR A 238 2.03 0.92 -7.43
CA TYR A 238 2.79 1.87 -8.25
C TYR A 238 4.27 1.52 -8.33
N ALA A 239 4.91 1.19 -7.20
CA ALA A 239 6.31 0.82 -7.16
C ALA A 239 6.59 -0.45 -7.97
N PHE A 240 5.65 -1.41 -7.97
CA PHE A 240 5.70 -2.62 -8.78
C PHE A 240 5.49 -2.37 -10.28
N THR A 241 4.78 -1.30 -10.62
CA THR A 241 4.50 -0.94 -12.01
C THR A 241 5.74 -0.29 -12.65
N PRO A 242 6.30 -0.87 -13.74
CA PRO A 242 7.41 -0.28 -14.49
C PRO A 242 7.07 1.15 -14.95
N SER A 243 8.06 2.03 -15.07
CA SER A 243 7.84 3.45 -15.38
C SER A 243 6.95 3.70 -16.60
N GLY A 244 7.12 2.92 -17.67
CA GLY A 244 6.31 3.01 -18.88
C GLY A 244 4.85 2.54 -18.75
N GLY A 245 4.46 1.90 -17.64
CA GLY A 245 3.09 1.45 -17.36
C GLY A 245 2.33 2.32 -16.35
N ARG A 246 3.00 3.29 -15.72
CA ARG A 246 2.41 4.11 -14.63
C ARG A 246 1.32 5.07 -15.12
N ALA A 247 1.43 5.53 -16.36
CA ALA A 247 0.40 6.31 -17.06
C ALA A 247 -0.75 5.42 -17.61
N GLY A 248 -0.77 4.13 -17.24
CA GLY A 248 -1.71 3.14 -17.75
C GLY A 248 -1.19 2.40 -18.98
N SER A 249 -1.75 1.21 -19.19
CA SER A 249 -1.48 0.36 -20.35
C SER A 249 -2.76 -0.38 -20.76
N ALA A 250 -2.68 -1.22 -21.79
CA ALA A 250 -3.78 -2.13 -22.13
C ALA A 250 -4.05 -3.16 -21.02
N GLU A 251 -3.12 -3.34 -20.09
CA GLU A 251 -3.19 -4.34 -19.01
C GLU A 251 -3.49 -3.72 -17.65
N TYR A 252 -3.01 -2.50 -17.36
CA TYR A 252 -3.13 -1.88 -16.05
C TYR A 252 -3.68 -0.45 -16.14
N PRO A 253 -4.63 -0.06 -15.27
CA PRO A 253 -5.10 1.31 -15.21
C PRO A 253 -4.01 2.26 -14.67
N PRO A 254 -4.06 3.56 -14.99
CA PRO A 254 -3.15 4.54 -14.43
C PRO A 254 -3.26 4.58 -12.90
N VAL A 255 -2.13 4.65 -12.19
CA VAL A 255 -2.15 4.66 -10.72
C VAL A 255 -2.89 5.87 -10.17
N ALA A 256 -2.79 7.03 -10.83
CA ALA A 256 -3.54 8.22 -10.44
C ALA A 256 -5.06 7.95 -10.36
N GLU A 257 -5.60 7.15 -11.28
CA GLU A 257 -7.02 6.77 -11.27
C GLU A 257 -7.34 5.77 -10.15
N ARG A 258 -6.43 4.85 -9.84
CA ARG A 258 -6.57 3.92 -8.70
C ARG A 258 -6.62 4.67 -7.36
N ILE A 259 -5.77 5.69 -7.19
CA ILE A 259 -5.79 6.57 -6.01
C ILE A 259 -7.07 7.41 -5.99
N GLU A 260 -7.47 8.00 -7.12
CA GLU A 260 -8.72 8.78 -7.21
C GLU A 260 -9.94 7.93 -6.84
N ALA A 261 -9.95 6.64 -7.21
CA ALA A 261 -11.02 5.71 -6.87
C ALA A 261 -11.10 5.39 -5.37
N LEU A 262 -10.03 5.56 -4.59
CA LEU A 262 -10.07 5.42 -3.13
C LEU A 262 -10.88 6.54 -2.47
N PHE A 263 -10.69 7.78 -2.91
CA PHE A 263 -11.15 8.96 -2.18
C PHE A 263 -12.68 9.03 -1.93
N PRO A 264 -13.57 8.65 -2.86
CA PRO A 264 -15.01 8.66 -2.61
C PRO A 264 -15.47 7.74 -1.48
N ASP A 265 -14.71 6.68 -1.17
CA ASP A 265 -15.04 5.74 -0.10
C ASP A 265 -14.46 6.16 1.26
N VAL A 266 -13.62 7.21 1.29
CA VAL A 266 -13.07 7.78 2.51
C VAL A 266 -13.97 8.91 3.00
N ARG A 267 -14.95 8.56 3.85
CA ARG A 267 -15.91 9.51 4.44
C ARG A 267 -15.35 10.22 5.67
N LEU A 268 -14.26 10.96 5.47
CA LEU A 268 -13.59 11.74 6.53
C LEU A 268 -13.75 13.23 6.25
N ALA A 269 -13.65 14.06 7.30
CA ALA A 269 -13.58 15.51 7.14
C ALA A 269 -12.36 15.92 6.29
N ASP A 270 -12.46 17.02 5.55
CA ASP A 270 -11.41 17.49 4.64
C ASP A 270 -10.07 17.78 5.34
N ASP A 271 -10.10 18.09 6.64
CA ASP A 271 -8.95 18.39 7.49
C ASP A 271 -8.44 17.20 8.31
N HIS A 272 -8.99 16.00 8.08
CA HIS A 272 -8.54 14.79 8.75
C HIS A 272 -7.11 14.40 8.35
N TRP A 273 -6.30 13.91 9.29
CA TRP A 273 -4.87 13.59 9.11
C TRP A 273 -4.58 12.62 7.95
N PHE A 274 -5.55 11.77 7.60
CA PHE A 274 -5.46 10.86 6.45
C PHE A 274 -5.11 11.62 5.16
N TRP A 275 -5.66 12.81 4.95
CA TRP A 275 -5.42 13.57 3.73
C TRP A 275 -3.98 14.08 3.64
N ASP A 276 -3.39 14.50 4.76
CA ASP A 276 -1.97 14.88 4.83
C ASP A 276 -1.05 13.67 4.65
N PHE A 277 -1.46 12.51 5.17
CA PHE A 277 -0.75 11.25 4.94
C PHE A 277 -0.76 10.88 3.45
N ALA A 278 -1.93 10.87 2.81
CA ALA A 278 -2.06 10.60 1.38
C ALA A 278 -1.32 11.62 0.51
N ALA A 279 -1.41 12.92 0.85
CA ALA A 279 -0.69 13.99 0.18
C ALA A 279 0.83 13.82 0.31
N SER A 280 1.34 13.37 1.45
CA SER A 280 2.77 13.10 1.64
C SER A 280 3.29 12.02 0.69
N LEU A 281 2.52 10.94 0.50
CA LEU A 281 2.86 9.88 -0.47
C LEU A 281 2.85 10.43 -1.90
N LEU A 282 1.82 11.18 -2.27
CA LEU A 282 1.69 11.77 -3.59
C LEU A 282 2.81 12.79 -3.90
N ILE A 283 3.17 13.64 -2.93
CA ILE A 283 4.30 14.57 -3.05
C ILE A 283 5.59 13.79 -3.28
N ALA A 284 5.84 12.72 -2.51
CA ALA A 284 7.03 11.90 -2.68
C ALA A 284 7.10 11.29 -4.10
N LEU A 285 5.98 10.81 -4.63
CA LEU A 285 5.89 10.31 -6.01
C LEU A 285 6.15 11.39 -7.07
N ILE A 286 5.56 12.57 -6.91
CA ILE A 286 5.72 13.69 -7.85
C ILE A 286 7.16 14.21 -7.83
N VAL A 287 7.71 14.45 -6.64
CA VAL A 287 9.08 14.96 -6.46
C VAL A 287 10.13 13.96 -6.94
N SER A 288 9.85 12.65 -6.83
CA SER A 288 10.73 11.61 -7.39
C SER A 288 10.82 11.65 -8.92
N GLN A 289 9.80 12.17 -9.60
CA GLN A 289 9.75 12.31 -11.06
C GLN A 289 10.28 13.67 -11.51
N ASP A 290 9.92 14.72 -10.77
CA ASP A 290 10.38 16.08 -10.99
C ASP A 290 10.68 16.78 -9.66
N ARG A 291 11.96 16.89 -9.32
CA ARG A 291 12.41 17.57 -8.08
C ARG A 291 12.06 19.05 -8.05
N SER A 292 11.73 19.66 -9.18
CA SER A 292 11.35 21.07 -9.30
C SER A 292 9.83 21.30 -9.22
N ALA A 293 9.04 20.22 -9.10
CA ALA A 293 7.58 20.30 -9.02
C ALA A 293 7.12 21.23 -7.90
N THR A 294 6.24 22.16 -8.25
CA THR A 294 5.63 23.10 -7.30
C THR A 294 4.35 22.51 -6.74
N ILE A 295 4.26 22.37 -5.42
CA ILE A 295 3.08 21.81 -4.75
C ILE A 295 1.97 22.86 -4.68
N PRO A 296 0.70 22.51 -5.00
CA PRO A 296 -0.41 23.46 -4.99
C PRO A 296 -0.63 24.08 -3.61
N GLU A 297 -1.05 25.34 -3.59
CA GLU A 297 -1.44 26.07 -2.38
C GLU A 297 -2.83 25.64 -1.86
N LEU A 298 -3.04 24.34 -1.65
CA LEU A 298 -4.24 23.72 -1.06
C LEU A 298 -3.86 22.87 0.16
N ASP A 299 -4.80 22.56 1.06
CA ASP A 299 -4.56 21.73 2.25
C ASP A 299 -5.63 20.62 2.33
N GLY A 300 -5.38 19.57 3.12
CA GLY A 300 -6.34 18.51 3.36
C GLY A 300 -6.79 17.77 2.08
N ALA A 301 -8.07 17.37 2.02
CA ALA A 301 -8.63 16.67 0.87
C ALA A 301 -8.42 17.41 -0.47
N PRO A 302 -8.69 18.75 -0.58
CA PRO A 302 -8.40 19.50 -1.80
C PRO A 302 -6.96 19.35 -2.31
N LEU A 303 -5.97 19.31 -1.42
CA LEU A 303 -4.57 19.09 -1.82
C LEU A 303 -4.35 17.70 -2.39
N ALA A 304 -4.84 16.67 -1.70
CA ALA A 304 -4.69 15.28 -2.14
C ALA A 304 -5.31 15.10 -3.55
N HIS A 305 -6.50 15.65 -3.79
CA HIS A 305 -7.13 15.63 -5.12
C HIS A 305 -6.30 16.36 -6.18
N ALA A 306 -5.75 17.54 -5.87
CA ALA A 306 -4.93 18.29 -6.82
C ALA A 306 -3.61 17.56 -7.15
N LEU A 307 -2.99 16.91 -6.17
CA LEU A 307 -1.78 16.12 -6.37
C LEU A 307 -2.04 14.89 -7.25
N VAL A 308 -3.21 14.25 -7.14
CA VAL A 308 -3.60 13.18 -8.08
C VAL A 308 -3.68 13.70 -9.51
N GLN A 309 -4.20 14.91 -9.73
CA GLN A 309 -4.22 15.52 -11.07
C GLN A 309 -2.81 15.82 -11.59
N MET A 310 -1.89 16.24 -10.73
CA MET A 310 -0.49 16.44 -11.11
C MET A 310 0.18 15.12 -11.50
N LEU A 311 -0.06 14.05 -10.74
CA LEU A 311 0.46 12.71 -11.03
C LEU A 311 -0.07 12.16 -12.36
N ARG A 312 -1.28 12.55 -12.77
CA ARG A 312 -1.86 12.20 -14.08
C ARG A 312 -1.17 12.91 -15.25
N GLY A 313 -0.67 14.12 -15.03
CA GLY A 313 -0.03 14.95 -16.05
C GLY A 313 1.48 14.77 -16.17
N SER A 314 2.09 13.91 -15.34
CA SER A 314 3.53 13.59 -15.34
C SER A 314 3.82 12.37 -16.20
#